data_AF-A0A484ARI8-F1
#
_entry.id   AF-A0A484ARI8-F1
#
_cell.length_a   1.000
_cell.length_b   1.000
_cell.length_c   1.000
_cell.angle_alpha   90.00
_cell.angle_beta   90.00
_cell.angle_gamma   90.00
#
_symmetry.space_group_name_H-M   'P 1'
#
loop_
_entity.id
_entity.type
_entity.pdbx_description
1 polymer ?
#
loop_
_entity_poly.entity_id
_entity_poly.type
_entity_poly.pdbx_seq_one_letter_code
_entity_poly.pdbx_strand_id
1 'polypeptide(L)'
;MEVEYDDSGWQGRTKQQSGAEETHEDNPQKTIQECLEKFLTPDYIMEPGIFTQLKRYFQSGGSPEEVISMLSENYKAVAQMANLLAEWLILAGVKVTEVQAMVENHLKEMILKSFDPKKADTIFTEEGETPDWLTEMIDHYTWRSLIYRLAEEYPDCLMLNFTIKLISDAGFQSEITSISTAAQQIEVFSRVLKTSIVKFLNNPDDVHGAIQECARMVCHGQHTYVYSQVLIQVLSQEQKGGFNMKRLSQEIIKYALQKYF
;
A
#
# COMPACT_ATOMS: atom_id res chain seq x y z
N MET A 1 0.17 34.66 43.17
CA MET A 1 -0.38 33.36 42.76
C MET A 1 0.79 32.52 42.31
N GLU A 2 1.35 31.79 43.27
CA GLU A 2 2.37 30.77 43.03
C GLU A 2 1.66 29.53 42.51
N VAL A 3 2.15 28.96 41.41
CA VAL A 3 1.60 27.75 40.81
C VAL A 3 2.41 26.58 41.38
N GLU A 4 1.81 25.87 42.33
CA GLU A 4 2.34 24.61 42.85
C GLU A 4 2.40 23.57 41.72
N TYR A 5 3.60 23.04 41.46
CA TYR A 5 3.80 21.88 40.61
C TYR A 5 3.53 20.61 41.41
N ASP A 6 2.51 19.84 40.99
CA ASP A 6 2.12 18.58 41.60
C ASP A 6 3.05 17.43 41.13
N ASP A 7 3.97 17.03 42.00
CA ASP A 7 5.03 16.02 41.78
C ASP A 7 4.59 14.61 42.23
N SER A 8 3.36 14.20 41.92
CA SER A 8 2.75 12.99 42.51
C SER A 8 2.26 11.93 41.50
N GLY A 9 2.86 11.85 40.32
CA GLY A 9 2.46 10.87 39.30
C GLY A 9 3.14 9.48 39.34
N TRP A 10 4.21 9.30 40.13
CA TRP A 10 5.08 8.11 40.05
C TRP A 10 5.15 7.29 41.35
N GLN A 11 4.01 6.98 41.98
CA GLN A 11 3.99 6.06 43.12
C GLN A 11 3.18 4.79 42.85
N GLY A 12 3.90 3.67 42.98
CA GLY A 12 3.55 2.33 42.56
C GLY A 12 2.25 1.76 43.14
N ARG A 13 1.57 0.97 42.31
CA ARG A 13 0.67 -0.09 42.75
C ARG A 13 1.24 -1.44 42.33
N THR A 14 1.96 -2.07 43.24
CA THR A 14 2.37 -3.47 43.14
C THR A 14 1.12 -4.35 43.24
N LYS A 15 0.66 -4.91 42.12
CA LYS A 15 -0.24 -6.08 42.12
C LYS A 15 0.53 -7.26 41.56
N GLN A 16 0.83 -8.17 42.47
CA GLN A 16 1.43 -9.46 42.26
C GLN A 16 0.42 -10.36 41.55
N GLN A 17 0.68 -10.75 40.31
CA GLN A 17 -0.01 -11.89 39.70
C GLN A 17 0.97 -12.67 38.83
N SER A 18 1.25 -13.88 39.31
CA SER A 18 2.12 -14.89 38.74
C SER A 18 1.53 -15.44 37.44
N GLY A 19 2.20 -15.19 36.32
CA GLY A 19 2.09 -15.94 35.08
C GLY A 19 3.51 -16.13 34.55
N ALA A 20 3.99 -17.37 34.55
CA ALA A 20 5.28 -17.72 34.00
C ALA A 20 5.20 -17.64 32.47
N GLU A 21 5.48 -16.46 31.93
CA GLU A 21 5.88 -16.28 30.54
C GLU A 21 7.41 -16.27 30.51
N GLU A 22 7.98 -17.12 29.66
CA GLU A 22 9.41 -17.25 29.44
C GLU A 22 9.97 -15.89 28.97
N THR A 23 10.50 -15.13 29.93
CA THR A 23 11.18 -13.87 29.69
C THR A 23 12.55 -14.20 29.15
N HIS A 24 12.76 -13.97 27.86
CA HIS A 24 14.10 -13.68 27.37
C HIS A 24 14.65 -12.53 28.22
N GLU A 25 15.63 -12.80 29.08
CA GLU A 25 16.37 -11.78 29.83
C GLU A 25 17.14 -10.90 28.82
N ASP A 26 16.46 -9.90 28.28
CA ASP A 26 17.06 -8.87 27.45
C ASP A 26 17.98 -8.05 28.38
N ASN A 27 19.30 -8.23 28.25
CA ASN A 27 20.28 -7.61 29.12
C ASN A 27 20.13 -6.07 29.06
N PRO A 28 19.73 -5.39 30.16
CA PRO A 28 19.36 -3.97 30.12
C PRO A 28 20.45 -3.06 29.53
N GLN A 29 21.72 -3.38 29.78
CA GLN A 29 22.86 -2.64 29.23
C GLN A 29 22.95 -2.74 27.71
N LYS A 30 22.64 -3.91 27.14
CA LYS A 30 22.64 -4.12 25.69
C LYS A 30 21.50 -3.36 25.04
N THR A 31 20.31 -3.39 25.65
CA THR A 31 19.14 -2.63 25.18
C THR A 31 19.40 -1.12 25.19
N ILE A 32 20.04 -0.60 26.23
CA ILE A 32 20.48 0.80 26.30
C ILE A 32 21.41 1.11 25.12
N GLN A 33 22.44 0.30 24.90
CA GLN A 33 23.42 0.55 23.85
C GLN A 33 22.80 0.50 22.44
N GLU A 34 21.91 -0.46 22.17
CA GLU A 34 21.15 -0.53 20.92
C GLU A 34 20.29 0.72 20.68
N CYS A 35 19.70 1.29 21.72
CA CYS A 35 18.92 2.53 21.61
C CYS A 35 19.83 3.74 21.35
N LEU A 36 20.95 3.83 22.06
CA LEU A 36 21.93 4.91 21.88
C LEU A 36 22.52 4.93 20.46
N GLU A 37 22.85 3.75 19.90
CA GLU A 37 23.32 3.63 18.52
C GLU A 37 22.30 4.19 17.51
N LYS A 38 21.01 4.02 17.77
CA LYS A 38 19.94 4.59 16.93
C LYS A 38 19.82 6.10 17.14
N PHE A 39 19.86 6.59 18.37
CA PHE A 39 19.77 8.02 18.67
C PHE A 39 20.94 8.85 18.11
N LEU A 40 22.09 8.20 17.86
CA LEU A 40 23.22 8.80 17.15
C LEU A 40 22.97 9.03 15.66
N THR A 41 21.99 8.36 15.07
CA THR A 41 21.73 8.52 13.64
C THR A 41 21.13 9.90 13.34
N PRO A 42 21.52 10.55 12.22
CA PRO A 42 21.02 11.88 11.90
C PRO A 42 19.50 11.93 11.78
N ASP A 43 18.89 12.96 12.36
CA ASP A 43 17.43 13.19 12.32
C ASP A 43 16.57 12.05 12.90
N TYR A 44 17.14 11.16 13.73
CA TYR A 44 16.38 10.05 14.33
C TYR A 44 15.17 10.48 15.17
N ILE A 45 15.17 11.72 15.67
CA ILE A 45 14.02 12.32 16.36
C ILE A 45 12.75 12.37 15.47
N MET A 46 12.91 12.35 14.16
CA MET A 46 11.83 12.39 13.17
C MET A 46 11.35 11.00 12.74
N GLU A 47 11.99 9.91 13.20
CA GLU A 47 11.62 8.55 12.85
C GLU A 47 10.31 8.13 13.55
N PRO A 48 9.40 7.43 12.85
CA PRO A 48 8.07 7.09 13.40
C PRO A 48 8.13 6.25 14.68
N GLY A 49 9.20 5.47 14.87
CA GLY A 49 9.38 4.60 16.03
C GLY A 49 10.03 5.27 17.26
N ILE A 50 10.31 6.59 17.23
CA ILE A 50 11.08 7.27 18.27
C ILE A 50 10.49 7.08 19.68
N PHE A 51 9.17 7.22 19.84
CA PHE A 51 8.51 7.09 21.15
C PHE A 51 8.62 5.69 21.73
N THR A 52 8.49 4.66 20.89
CA THR A 52 8.64 3.26 21.30
C THR A 52 10.07 2.99 21.79
N GLN A 53 11.08 3.53 21.08
CA GLN A 53 12.48 3.36 21.49
C GLN A 53 12.84 4.17 22.73
N LEU A 54 12.31 5.39 22.89
CA LEU A 54 12.47 6.18 24.11
C LEU A 54 11.89 5.46 25.32
N LYS A 55 10.69 4.89 25.18
CA LYS A 55 10.06 4.08 26.23
C LYS A 55 10.93 2.88 26.60
N ARG A 56 11.45 2.14 25.61
CA ARG A 56 12.36 0.99 25.83
C ARG A 56 13.64 1.44 26.55
N TYR A 57 14.25 2.54 26.14
CA TYR A 57 15.45 3.11 26.75
C TYR A 57 15.24 3.50 28.22
N PHE A 58 14.15 4.19 28.55
CA PHE A 58 13.84 4.57 29.93
C PHE A 58 13.50 3.36 30.81
N GLN A 59 12.79 2.37 30.28
CA GLN A 59 12.49 1.13 31.02
C GLN A 59 13.75 0.33 31.36
N SER A 60 14.80 0.41 30.54
CA SER A 60 16.08 -0.24 30.81
C SER A 60 17.02 0.58 31.72
N GLY A 61 16.61 1.78 32.16
CA GLY A 61 17.39 2.63 33.08
C GLY A 61 18.28 3.68 32.39
N GLY A 62 18.00 4.02 31.13
CA GLY A 62 18.72 5.06 30.39
C GLY A 62 18.50 6.48 30.95
N SER A 63 19.50 7.36 30.76
CA SER A 63 19.50 8.73 31.26
C SER A 63 18.75 9.70 30.33
N PRO A 64 17.74 10.45 30.81
CA PRO A 64 17.05 11.48 30.02
C PRO A 64 17.97 12.57 29.45
N GLU A 65 18.96 13.01 30.21
CA GLU A 65 19.87 14.08 29.78
C GLU A 65 20.73 13.65 28.58
N GLU A 66 21.21 12.41 28.62
CA GLU A 66 22.04 11.84 27.56
C GLU A 66 21.25 11.73 26.26
N VAL A 67 20.04 11.16 26.28
CA VAL A 67 19.22 11.03 25.07
C VAL A 67 18.78 12.39 24.51
N ILE A 68 18.49 13.37 25.37
CA ILE A 68 18.17 14.73 24.92
C ILE A 68 19.38 15.36 24.22
N SER A 69 20.58 15.27 24.80
CA SER A 69 21.80 15.79 24.19
C SER A 69 22.04 15.14 22.83
N MET A 70 21.97 13.81 22.77
CA MET A 70 22.26 13.05 21.55
C MET A 70 21.25 13.34 20.43
N LEU A 71 19.95 13.37 20.73
CA LEU A 71 18.94 13.68 19.71
C LEU A 71 19.04 15.13 19.23
N SER A 72 19.34 16.06 20.14
CA SER A 72 19.47 17.49 19.80
C SER A 72 20.73 17.76 18.97
N GLU A 73 21.87 17.15 19.32
CA GLU A 73 23.12 17.31 18.60
C GLU A 73 23.08 16.68 17.20
N ASN A 74 22.33 15.59 17.02
CA ASN A 74 22.23 14.87 15.74
C ASN A 74 21.02 15.31 14.89
N TYR A 75 20.25 16.29 15.33
CA TYR A 75 19.18 16.87 14.52
C TYR A 75 19.75 17.85 13.48
N LYS A 76 19.63 17.48 12.21
CA LYS A 76 20.08 18.24 11.03
C LYS A 76 18.94 18.92 10.28
N ALA A 77 17.70 18.58 10.61
CA ALA A 77 16.49 19.17 10.05
C ALA A 77 16.36 19.01 8.52
N VAL A 78 16.81 17.87 7.96
CA VAL A 78 16.83 17.66 6.51
C VAL A 78 15.43 17.75 5.89
N ALA A 79 14.42 17.19 6.56
CA ALA A 79 13.03 17.24 6.11
C ALA A 79 12.49 18.68 6.09
N GLN A 80 12.80 19.49 7.10
CA GLN A 80 12.41 20.89 7.19
C GLN A 80 13.11 21.73 6.13
N MET A 81 14.38 21.44 5.85
CA MET A 81 15.13 22.08 4.77
C MET A 81 14.50 21.79 3.40
N ALA A 82 14.02 20.56 3.18
CA ALA A 82 13.30 20.21 1.95
C ALA A 82 12.00 21.02 1.79
N ASN A 83 11.23 21.21 2.87
CA ASN A 83 10.04 22.06 2.85
C ASN A 83 10.40 23.53 2.54
N LEU A 84 11.46 24.05 3.14
CA LEU A 84 11.92 25.43 2.89
C LEU A 84 12.33 25.62 1.42
N LEU A 85 13.04 24.66 0.85
CA LEU A 85 13.39 24.67 -0.57
C LEU A 85 12.15 24.61 -1.47
N ALA A 86 11.14 23.81 -1.11
CA ALA A 86 9.87 23.76 -1.82
C ALA A 86 9.16 25.13 -1.82
N GLU A 87 9.12 25.81 -0.67
CA GLU A 87 8.57 27.17 -0.55
C GLU A 87 9.36 28.18 -1.39
N TRP A 88 10.69 28.11 -1.39
CA TRP A 88 11.53 28.99 -2.19
C TRP A 88 11.33 28.80 -3.69
N LEU A 89 11.12 27.56 -4.15
CA LEU A 89 10.77 27.28 -5.54
C LEU A 89 9.44 27.93 -5.92
N ILE A 90 8.45 27.85 -5.03
CA ILE A 90 7.15 28.49 -5.22
C ILE A 90 7.31 30.02 -5.31
N LEU A 91 8.10 30.62 -4.40
CA LEU A 91 8.40 32.06 -4.40
C LEU A 91 9.17 32.51 -5.65
N ALA A 92 10.05 31.65 -6.18
CA ALA A 92 10.79 31.90 -7.41
C ALA A 92 9.92 31.78 -8.69
N GLY A 93 8.64 31.44 -8.55
CA GLY A 93 7.66 31.41 -9.64
C GLY A 93 7.35 30.02 -10.19
N VAL A 94 7.88 28.94 -9.59
CA VAL A 94 7.50 27.57 -9.94
C VAL A 94 6.08 27.32 -9.42
N LYS A 95 5.23 26.67 -10.23
CA LYS A 95 3.86 26.38 -9.80
C LYS A 95 3.88 25.37 -8.65
N VAL A 96 2.97 25.56 -7.68
CA VAL A 96 2.80 24.65 -6.55
C VAL A 96 2.60 23.19 -7.02
N THR A 97 1.82 22.98 -8.06
CA THR A 97 1.56 21.65 -8.64
C THR A 97 2.83 20.99 -9.20
N GLU A 98 3.77 21.77 -9.73
CA GLU A 98 5.04 21.25 -10.26
C GLU A 98 6.00 20.87 -9.14
N VAL A 99 6.04 21.67 -8.06
CA VAL A 99 6.82 21.34 -6.86
C VAL A 99 6.26 20.10 -6.17
N GLN A 100 4.95 20.00 -6.02
CA GLN A 100 4.29 18.78 -5.50
C GLN A 100 4.63 17.56 -6.35
N ALA A 101 4.50 17.65 -7.67
CA ALA A 101 4.85 16.56 -8.56
C ALA A 101 6.34 16.17 -8.45
N MET A 102 7.25 17.13 -8.23
CA MET A 102 8.67 16.84 -8.03
C MET A 102 8.90 15.97 -6.77
N VAL A 103 8.25 16.32 -5.66
CA VAL A 103 8.34 15.57 -4.40
C VAL A 103 7.68 14.20 -4.54
N GLU A 104 6.46 14.14 -5.09
CA GLU A 104 5.73 12.89 -5.31
C GLU A 104 6.51 11.91 -6.20
N ASN A 105 7.08 12.40 -7.31
CA ASN A 105 7.87 11.57 -8.21
C ASN A 105 9.14 11.05 -7.54
N HIS A 106 9.81 11.87 -6.73
CA HIS A 106 10.99 11.43 -6.00
C HIS A 106 10.65 10.36 -4.94
N LEU A 107 9.57 10.57 -4.17
CA LEU A 107 9.06 9.58 -3.22
C LEU A 107 8.68 8.27 -3.92
N LYS A 108 8.01 8.35 -5.07
CA LYS A 108 7.65 7.20 -5.89
C LYS A 108 8.89 6.39 -6.29
N GLU A 109 9.95 7.06 -6.75
CA GLU A 109 11.21 6.39 -7.11
C GLU A 109 11.90 5.76 -5.91
N MET A 110 11.88 6.43 -4.74
CA MET A 110 12.45 5.87 -3.53
C MET A 110 11.70 4.61 -3.10
N ILE A 111 10.37 4.65 -3.07
CA ILE A 111 9.54 3.48 -2.73
C ILE A 111 9.86 2.33 -3.68
N LEU A 112 9.88 2.56 -4.99
CA LEU A 112 10.21 1.51 -5.97
C LEU A 112 11.60 0.87 -5.74
N LYS A 113 12.58 1.64 -5.23
CA LYS A 113 13.94 1.14 -4.98
C LYS A 113 14.09 0.42 -3.64
N SER A 114 13.33 0.82 -2.62
CA SER A 114 13.48 0.33 -1.24
C SER A 114 12.35 -0.57 -0.76
N PHE A 115 11.32 -0.79 -1.59
CA PHE A 115 10.18 -1.61 -1.23
C PHE A 115 10.61 -3.06 -0.92
N ASP A 116 10.18 -3.54 0.25
CA ASP A 116 10.39 -4.90 0.70
C ASP A 116 9.02 -5.54 0.97
N PRO A 117 8.58 -6.52 0.16
CA PRO A 117 7.25 -7.10 0.30
C PRO A 117 7.06 -7.79 1.65
N LYS A 118 8.12 -8.33 2.26
CA LYS A 118 8.00 -9.02 3.55
C LYS A 118 7.71 -8.05 4.69
N LYS A 119 8.36 -6.87 4.66
CA LYS A 119 8.12 -5.80 5.64
C LYS A 119 6.78 -5.12 5.42
N ALA A 120 6.32 -5.04 4.18
CA ALA A 120 4.98 -4.54 3.89
C ALA A 120 3.91 -5.49 4.46
N ASP A 121 4.10 -6.80 4.29
CA ASP A 121 3.16 -7.80 4.80
C ASP A 121 3.09 -7.84 6.33
N THR A 122 4.19 -7.51 7.04
CA THR A 122 4.18 -7.45 8.52
C THR A 122 3.17 -6.43 9.07
N ILE A 123 2.91 -5.35 8.34
CA ILE A 123 1.92 -4.32 8.71
C ILE A 123 0.54 -4.96 8.88
N PHE A 124 0.17 -5.88 7.99
CA PHE A 124 -1.13 -6.54 8.00
C PHE A 124 -1.19 -7.74 8.96
N THR A 125 -0.06 -8.39 9.24
CA THR A 125 -0.03 -9.52 10.16
C THR A 125 -0.02 -9.10 11.63
N GLU A 126 0.57 -7.96 11.96
CA GLU A 126 0.74 -7.50 13.34
C GLU A 126 -0.41 -6.60 13.83
N GLU A 127 -0.91 -5.68 12.98
CA GLU A 127 -1.93 -4.71 13.40
C GLU A 127 -3.37 -5.23 13.21
N GLY A 128 -3.58 -6.26 12.38
CA GLY A 128 -4.88 -6.94 12.18
C GLY A 128 -5.99 -6.10 11.53
N GLU A 129 -5.84 -4.78 11.51
CA GLU A 129 -6.74 -3.81 10.89
C GLU A 129 -6.08 -3.12 9.69
N THR A 130 -6.91 -2.55 8.81
CA THR A 130 -6.45 -1.79 7.66
C THR A 130 -5.95 -0.42 8.12
N PRO A 131 -4.70 -0.02 7.83
CA PRO A 131 -4.20 1.27 8.27
C PRO A 131 -4.94 2.45 7.62
N ASP A 132 -5.30 3.47 8.41
CA ASP A 132 -6.04 4.65 7.92
C ASP A 132 -5.29 5.37 6.80
N TRP A 133 -3.97 5.49 6.91
CA TRP A 133 -3.11 6.11 5.90
C TRP A 133 -3.21 5.42 4.54
N LEU A 134 -3.51 4.12 4.50
CA LEU A 134 -3.66 3.38 3.25
C LEU A 134 -4.95 3.80 2.55
N THR A 135 -6.01 4.05 3.32
CA THR A 135 -7.29 4.56 2.79
C THR A 135 -7.14 5.97 2.22
N GLU A 136 -6.38 6.84 2.89
CA GLU A 136 -6.08 8.17 2.36
C GLU A 136 -5.19 8.09 1.10
N MET A 137 -4.21 7.17 1.10
CA MET A 137 -3.31 6.98 -0.03
C MET A 137 -4.04 6.56 -1.31
N ILE A 138 -5.07 5.69 -1.21
CA ILE A 138 -5.82 5.22 -2.38
C ILE A 138 -6.72 6.30 -3.01
N ASP A 139 -7.01 7.42 -2.33
CA ASP A 139 -7.79 8.51 -2.92
C ASP A 139 -7.02 9.23 -4.05
N HIS A 140 -5.68 9.15 -4.03
CA HIS A 140 -4.83 9.80 -5.01
C HIS A 140 -4.40 8.85 -6.14
N TYR A 141 -4.66 9.26 -7.38
CA TYR A 141 -4.29 8.50 -8.58
C TYR A 141 -2.79 8.17 -8.66
N THR A 142 -1.90 9.10 -8.27
CA THR A 142 -0.44 8.91 -8.29
C THR A 142 -0.02 7.66 -7.51
N TRP A 143 -0.62 7.47 -6.32
CA TRP A 143 -0.30 6.36 -5.42
C TRP A 143 -0.97 5.06 -5.86
N ARG A 144 -2.21 5.11 -6.36
CA ARG A 144 -2.85 3.93 -6.99
C ARG A 144 -1.99 3.38 -8.14
N SER A 145 -1.48 4.27 -8.99
CA SER A 145 -0.57 3.91 -10.08
C SER A 145 0.73 3.25 -9.59
N LEU A 146 1.28 3.73 -8.46
CA LEU A 146 2.46 3.11 -7.83
C LEU A 146 2.13 1.71 -7.31
N ILE A 147 1.00 1.53 -6.63
CA ILE A 147 0.55 0.23 -6.09
C ILE A 147 0.39 -0.79 -7.23
N TYR A 148 -0.22 -0.42 -8.35
CA TYR A 148 -0.35 -1.32 -9.49
C TYR A 148 1.01 -1.79 -10.00
N ARG A 149 1.97 -0.88 -10.14
CA ARG A 149 3.33 -1.22 -10.59
C ARG A 149 4.04 -2.15 -9.59
N LEU A 150 3.93 -1.86 -8.30
CA LEU A 150 4.52 -2.72 -7.26
C LEU A 150 3.89 -4.11 -7.26
N ALA A 151 2.58 -4.22 -7.48
CA ALA A 151 1.91 -5.51 -7.51
C ALA A 151 2.25 -6.34 -8.75
N GLU A 152 2.60 -5.70 -9.87
CA GLU A 152 3.18 -6.42 -11.03
C GLU A 152 4.57 -7.00 -10.69
N GLU A 153 5.40 -6.23 -9.98
CA GLU A 153 6.76 -6.65 -9.60
C GLU A 153 6.76 -7.68 -8.46
N TYR A 154 5.81 -7.59 -7.52
CA TYR A 154 5.70 -8.43 -6.32
C TYR A 154 4.30 -9.06 -6.18
N PRO A 155 3.96 -10.04 -7.03
CA PRO A 155 2.61 -10.63 -7.10
C PRO A 155 2.20 -11.40 -5.83
N ASP A 156 3.16 -11.90 -5.07
CA ASP A 156 2.91 -12.70 -3.87
C ASP A 156 2.75 -11.85 -2.59
N CYS A 157 2.89 -10.52 -2.68
CA CYS A 157 2.77 -9.63 -1.53
C CYS A 157 1.29 -9.50 -1.10
N LEU A 158 1.00 -9.88 0.15
CA LEU A 158 -0.35 -9.85 0.70
C LEU A 158 -0.89 -8.42 0.79
N MET A 159 -0.07 -7.49 1.27
CA MET A 159 -0.44 -6.08 1.44
C MET A 159 -0.84 -5.44 0.11
N LEU A 160 -0.04 -5.63 -0.94
CA LEU A 160 -0.34 -5.08 -2.27
C LEU A 160 -1.61 -5.70 -2.84
N ASN A 161 -1.78 -7.01 -2.67
CA ASN A 161 -2.96 -7.69 -3.15
C ASN A 161 -4.23 -7.18 -2.47
N PHE A 162 -4.19 -7.06 -1.15
CA PHE A 162 -5.28 -6.49 -0.37
C PHE A 162 -5.56 -5.03 -0.76
N THR A 163 -4.52 -4.22 -0.99
CA THR A 163 -4.68 -2.83 -1.41
C THR A 163 -5.37 -2.71 -2.76
N ILE A 164 -5.06 -3.59 -3.74
CA ILE A 164 -5.77 -3.62 -5.03
C ILE A 164 -7.26 -3.92 -4.82
N LYS A 165 -7.59 -4.82 -3.90
CA LYS A 165 -8.98 -5.10 -3.55
C LYS A 165 -9.67 -3.85 -2.97
N LEU A 166 -9.03 -3.14 -2.05
CA LEU A 166 -9.56 -1.86 -1.52
C LEU A 166 -9.78 -0.83 -2.63
N ILE A 167 -8.82 -0.68 -3.55
CA ILE A 167 -8.95 0.23 -4.69
C ILE A 167 -10.15 -0.16 -5.57
N SER A 168 -10.38 -1.46 -5.76
CA SER A 168 -11.56 -1.93 -6.48
C SER A 168 -12.85 -1.69 -5.71
N ASP A 169 -12.87 -1.87 -4.40
CA ASP A 169 -14.03 -1.59 -3.53
C ASP A 169 -14.40 -0.10 -3.52
N ALA A 170 -13.40 0.78 -3.57
CA ALA A 170 -13.57 2.22 -3.71
C ALA A 170 -14.09 2.66 -5.10
N GLY A 171 -14.18 1.74 -6.06
CA GLY A 171 -14.74 1.99 -7.39
C GLY A 171 -13.73 2.35 -8.48
N PHE A 172 -12.43 2.40 -8.17
CA PHE A 172 -11.36 2.73 -9.13
C PHE A 172 -10.90 1.53 -9.98
N GLN A 173 -11.67 0.44 -10.01
CA GLN A 173 -11.35 -0.78 -10.76
C GLN A 173 -11.13 -0.58 -12.28
N SER A 174 -11.68 0.50 -12.87
CA SER A 174 -11.46 0.84 -14.27
C SER A 174 -10.05 1.37 -14.57
N GLU A 175 -9.30 1.79 -13.53
CA GLU A 175 -7.92 2.28 -13.64
C GLU A 175 -6.89 1.15 -13.64
N ILE A 176 -7.31 -0.08 -13.28
CA ILE A 176 -6.48 -1.28 -13.34
C ILE A 176 -6.32 -1.65 -14.83
N THR A 177 -5.46 -0.93 -15.52
CA THR A 177 -5.14 -1.15 -16.93
C THR A 177 -4.22 -2.36 -17.12
N SER A 178 -3.51 -2.76 -16.06
CA SER A 178 -2.70 -3.98 -16.10
C SER A 178 -3.58 -5.21 -16.00
N ILE A 179 -3.65 -5.90 -17.12
CA ILE A 179 -4.26 -7.22 -17.23
C ILE A 179 -3.56 -8.21 -16.29
N SER A 180 -2.24 -8.05 -16.05
CA SER A 180 -1.48 -8.96 -15.19
C SER A 180 -1.89 -8.82 -13.73
N THR A 181 -1.96 -7.59 -13.23
CA THR A 181 -2.40 -7.31 -11.85
C THR A 181 -3.84 -7.78 -11.61
N ALA A 182 -4.75 -7.51 -12.55
CA ALA A 182 -6.14 -7.95 -12.42
C ALA A 182 -6.27 -9.49 -12.46
N ALA A 183 -5.50 -10.18 -13.30
CA ALA A 183 -5.57 -11.63 -13.49
C ALA A 183 -5.07 -12.46 -12.30
N GLN A 184 -4.32 -11.85 -11.39
CA GLN A 184 -3.79 -12.52 -10.19
C GLN A 184 -4.85 -12.69 -9.10
N GLN A 185 -5.87 -11.83 -9.07
CA GLN A 185 -6.94 -11.87 -8.06
C GLN A 185 -8.29 -12.09 -8.69
N ILE A 186 -8.93 -13.23 -8.38
CA ILE A 186 -10.19 -13.61 -9.01
C ILE A 186 -11.32 -12.62 -8.76
N GLU A 187 -11.39 -12.02 -7.57
CA GLU A 187 -12.43 -11.04 -7.21
C GLU A 187 -12.30 -9.76 -8.04
N VAL A 188 -11.08 -9.22 -8.14
CA VAL A 188 -10.75 -8.05 -8.95
C VAL A 188 -10.99 -8.35 -10.43
N PHE A 189 -10.47 -9.48 -10.91
CA PHE A 189 -10.68 -9.96 -12.28
C PHE A 189 -12.17 -10.04 -12.64
N SER A 190 -13.01 -10.56 -11.74
CA SER A 190 -14.46 -10.69 -11.96
C SER A 190 -15.15 -9.35 -12.16
N ARG A 191 -14.73 -8.33 -11.40
CA ARG A 191 -15.28 -6.96 -11.52
C ARG A 191 -14.83 -6.27 -12.80
N VAL A 192 -13.56 -6.45 -13.19
CA VAL A 192 -13.04 -5.93 -14.46
C VAL A 192 -13.73 -6.65 -15.65
N LEU A 193 -13.88 -7.97 -15.59
CA LEU A 193 -14.61 -8.76 -16.58
C LEU A 193 -16.06 -8.30 -16.72
N LYS A 194 -16.77 -8.13 -15.59
CA LYS A 194 -18.14 -7.58 -15.59
C LYS A 194 -18.19 -6.23 -16.30
N THR A 195 -17.29 -5.31 -15.95
CA THR A 195 -17.22 -3.97 -16.55
C THR A 195 -16.97 -4.06 -18.06
N SER A 196 -16.07 -4.95 -18.49
CA SER A 196 -15.77 -5.17 -19.91
C SER A 196 -16.97 -5.76 -20.68
N ILE A 197 -17.72 -6.69 -20.08
CA ILE A 197 -18.94 -7.25 -20.66
C ILE A 197 -20.03 -6.18 -20.77
N VAL A 198 -20.20 -5.35 -19.74
CA VAL A 198 -21.15 -4.23 -19.75
C VAL A 198 -20.79 -3.23 -20.85
N LYS A 199 -19.51 -2.90 -21.03
CA LYS A 199 -19.04 -2.05 -22.14
C LYS A 199 -19.39 -2.68 -23.49
N PHE A 200 -19.14 -3.96 -23.70
CA PHE A 200 -19.51 -4.67 -24.92
C PHE A 200 -21.02 -4.63 -25.21
N LEU A 201 -21.86 -4.78 -24.18
CA LEU A 201 -23.31 -4.76 -24.33
C LEU A 201 -23.88 -3.36 -24.61
N ASN A 202 -23.29 -2.32 -24.02
CA ASN A 202 -23.81 -0.97 -24.06
C ASN A 202 -23.14 -0.06 -25.10
N ASN A 203 -22.08 -0.52 -25.78
CA ASN A 203 -21.33 0.27 -26.75
C ASN A 203 -21.49 -0.29 -28.18
N PRO A 204 -22.62 -0.01 -28.86
CA PRO A 204 -22.92 -0.53 -30.19
C PRO A 204 -22.03 0.07 -31.29
N ASP A 205 -21.40 1.22 -31.04
CA ASP A 205 -20.59 1.94 -32.03
C ASP A 205 -19.16 1.36 -32.15
N ASP A 206 -18.62 0.76 -31.09
CA ASP A 206 -17.30 0.11 -31.09
C ASP A 206 -17.33 -1.29 -30.46
N VAL A 207 -18.20 -2.14 -31.01
CA VAL A 207 -18.32 -3.54 -30.57
C VAL A 207 -17.01 -4.30 -30.79
N HIS A 208 -16.28 -4.02 -31.87
CA HIS A 208 -15.05 -4.75 -32.19
C HIS A 208 -13.91 -4.40 -31.23
N GLY A 209 -13.71 -3.11 -30.91
CA GLY A 209 -12.73 -2.68 -29.93
C GLY A 209 -13.03 -3.25 -28.54
N ALA A 210 -14.29 -3.20 -28.11
CA ALA A 210 -14.72 -3.76 -26.83
C ALA A 210 -14.50 -5.28 -26.73
N ILE A 211 -14.79 -6.03 -27.80
CA ILE A 211 -14.49 -7.48 -27.86
C ILE A 211 -12.99 -7.72 -27.77
N GLN A 212 -12.18 -6.95 -28.50
CA GLN A 212 -10.73 -7.16 -28.54
C GLN A 212 -10.07 -6.84 -27.20
N GLU A 213 -10.52 -5.79 -26.51
CA GLU A 213 -10.07 -5.46 -25.15
C GLU A 213 -10.42 -6.59 -24.17
N CYS A 214 -11.68 -7.06 -24.21
CA CYS A 214 -12.16 -8.18 -23.39
C CYS A 214 -11.36 -9.46 -23.67
N ALA A 215 -11.18 -9.84 -24.94
CA ALA A 215 -10.46 -11.04 -25.34
C ALA A 215 -8.98 -10.97 -24.94
N ARG A 216 -8.32 -9.82 -25.08
CA ARG A 216 -6.93 -9.63 -24.64
C ARG A 216 -6.79 -9.87 -23.14
N MET A 217 -7.74 -9.36 -22.36
CA MET A 217 -7.77 -9.53 -20.90
C MET A 217 -8.03 -10.98 -20.50
N VAL A 218 -9.07 -11.60 -21.06
CA VAL A 218 -9.47 -12.98 -20.75
C VAL A 218 -8.37 -13.98 -21.14
N CYS A 219 -7.73 -13.78 -22.29
CA CYS A 219 -6.65 -14.61 -22.82
C CYS A 219 -5.26 -14.19 -22.31
N HIS A 220 -5.15 -13.58 -21.13
CA HIS A 220 -3.85 -13.33 -20.50
C HIS A 220 -3.32 -14.56 -19.78
N GLY A 221 -4.15 -15.19 -18.95
CA GLY A 221 -3.86 -16.45 -18.28
C GLY A 221 -4.76 -17.59 -18.75
N GLN A 222 -4.29 -18.83 -18.64
CA GLN A 222 -5.12 -20.00 -18.93
C GLN A 222 -6.27 -20.11 -17.91
N HIS A 223 -6.01 -19.81 -16.64
CA HIS A 223 -7.00 -19.81 -15.57
C HIS A 223 -8.06 -18.72 -15.76
N THR A 224 -7.66 -17.49 -16.13
CA THR A 224 -8.60 -16.40 -16.44
C THR A 224 -9.46 -16.73 -17.66
N TYR A 225 -8.89 -17.39 -18.67
CA TYR A 225 -9.62 -17.84 -19.85
C TYR A 225 -10.72 -18.85 -19.48
N VAL A 226 -10.35 -19.92 -18.77
CA VAL A 226 -11.31 -20.96 -18.36
C VAL A 226 -12.41 -20.37 -17.48
N TYR A 227 -12.04 -19.57 -16.48
CA TYR A 227 -13.01 -18.91 -15.61
C TYR A 227 -14.01 -18.04 -16.38
N SER A 228 -13.51 -17.20 -17.29
CA SER A 228 -14.36 -16.31 -18.10
C SER A 228 -15.26 -17.09 -19.05
N GLN A 229 -14.76 -18.15 -19.69
CA GLN A 229 -15.56 -18.97 -20.59
C GLN A 229 -16.69 -19.69 -19.84
N VAL A 230 -16.43 -20.20 -18.63
CA VAL A 230 -17.48 -20.80 -17.80
C VAL A 230 -18.56 -19.77 -17.45
N LEU A 231 -18.17 -18.57 -17.01
CA LEU A 231 -19.13 -17.49 -16.71
C LEU A 231 -19.95 -17.07 -17.93
N ILE A 232 -19.29 -16.81 -19.07
CA ILE A 232 -19.97 -16.40 -20.29
C ILE A 232 -20.90 -17.52 -20.79
N GLN A 233 -20.50 -18.78 -20.65
CA GLN A 233 -21.34 -19.92 -21.00
C GLN A 233 -22.60 -19.98 -20.13
N VAL A 234 -22.49 -19.74 -18.82
CA VAL A 234 -23.66 -19.65 -17.93
C VAL A 234 -24.57 -18.50 -18.36
N LEU A 235 -24.02 -17.30 -18.60
CA LEU A 235 -24.79 -16.15 -19.08
C LEU A 235 -25.43 -16.38 -20.46
N SER A 236 -24.83 -17.24 -21.29
CA SER A 236 -25.34 -17.57 -22.61
C SER A 236 -26.61 -18.42 -22.61
N GLN A 237 -26.94 -19.05 -21.47
CA GLN A 237 -28.15 -19.85 -21.29
C GLN A 237 -29.39 -18.98 -21.05
N GLU A 238 -29.22 -17.69 -20.75
CA GLU A 238 -30.32 -16.76 -20.53
C GLU A 238 -31.13 -16.52 -21.82
N GLN A 239 -32.47 -16.61 -21.69
CA GLN A 239 -33.37 -16.45 -22.84
C GLN A 239 -33.31 -15.03 -23.44
N LYS A 240 -33.00 -14.02 -22.62
CA LYS A 240 -32.88 -12.62 -23.03
C LYS A 240 -31.40 -12.24 -23.09
N GLY A 241 -30.89 -12.00 -24.30
CA GLY A 241 -29.52 -11.53 -24.49
C GLY A 241 -28.42 -12.61 -24.45
N GLY A 242 -28.75 -13.88 -24.18
CA GLY A 242 -27.76 -14.97 -24.17
C GLY A 242 -27.03 -15.16 -25.50
N PHE A 243 -27.65 -14.81 -26.64
CA PHE A 243 -27.00 -14.86 -27.96
C PHE A 243 -25.82 -13.88 -28.09
N ASN A 244 -25.88 -12.71 -27.43
CA ASN A 244 -24.75 -11.77 -27.38
C ASN A 244 -23.56 -12.37 -26.63
N MET A 245 -23.83 -13.11 -25.55
CA MET A 245 -22.80 -13.82 -24.78
C MET A 245 -22.20 -14.98 -25.57
N LYS A 246 -23.01 -15.74 -26.34
CA LYS A 246 -22.49 -16.77 -27.26
C LYS A 246 -21.55 -16.17 -28.29
N ARG A 247 -21.92 -15.02 -28.88
CA ARG A 247 -21.06 -14.30 -29.84
C ARG A 247 -19.75 -13.86 -29.18
N LEU A 248 -19.81 -13.27 -27.99
CA LEU A 248 -18.62 -12.87 -27.24
C LEU A 248 -17.68 -14.06 -26.96
N SER A 249 -18.24 -15.20 -26.50
CA SER A 249 -17.47 -16.43 -26.27
C SER A 249 -16.75 -16.92 -27.54
N GLN A 250 -17.45 -16.94 -28.68
CA GLN A 250 -16.88 -17.35 -29.97
C GLN A 250 -15.73 -16.46 -30.42
N GLU A 251 -15.86 -15.14 -30.28
CA GLU A 251 -14.80 -14.20 -30.64
C GLU A 251 -13.59 -14.32 -29.70
N ILE A 252 -13.81 -14.56 -28.40
CA ILE A 252 -12.71 -14.83 -27.46
C ILE A 252 -11.99 -16.15 -27.83
N ILE A 253 -12.73 -17.20 -28.19
CA ILE A 253 -12.14 -18.47 -28.65
C ILE A 253 -11.30 -18.24 -29.92
N LYS A 254 -11.84 -17.51 -30.89
CA LYS A 254 -11.15 -17.17 -32.14
C LYS A 254 -9.87 -16.38 -31.86
N TYR A 255 -9.92 -15.40 -30.96
CA TYR A 255 -8.76 -14.63 -30.53
C TYR A 255 -7.71 -15.53 -29.85
N ALA A 256 -8.12 -16.43 -28.96
CA ALA A 256 -7.23 -17.38 -28.30
C ALA A 256 -6.53 -18.29 -29.32
N LEU A 257 -7.27 -18.82 -30.30
CA LEU A 257 -6.70 -19.64 -31.36
C LEU A 257 -5.65 -18.88 -32.17
N GLN A 258 -5.90 -17.61 -32.54
CA GLN A 258 -4.95 -16.78 -33.28
C GLN A 258 -3.70 -16.38 -32.49
N LYS A 259 -3.79 -16.32 -31.16
CA LYS A 259 -2.69 -15.87 -30.30
C LYS A 259 -1.75 -17.01 -29.90
N TYR A 260 -2.28 -18.23 -29.79
CA TYR A 260 -1.56 -19.38 -29.25
C TYR A 260 -1.30 -20.51 -30.27
N PHE A 261 -1.83 -20.39 -31.50
CA PHE A 261 -1.60 -21.29 -32.64
C PHE A 261 -1.38 -20.49 -33.91
#